data_AF-A4EQN3-F1
#
_entry.id   AF-A4EQN3-F1
#
_cell.length_a   1.000
_cell.length_b   1.000
_cell.length_c   1.000
_cell.angle_alpha   90.00
_cell.angle_beta   90.00
_cell.angle_gamma   90.00
#
_symmetry.space_group_name_H-M   'P 1'
#
loop_
_entity.id
_entity.type
_entity.pdbx_description
1 polymer ?
#
loop_
_entity_poly.entity_id
_entity_poly.type
_entity_poly.pdbx_seq_one_letter_code
_entity_poly.pdbx_strand_id
1 'polypeptide(L)'
;MDAAALTQKRYLSREWRQHSRRNWSTDPESSERDQLVLQQIDEICRSAAVRRQSGGETQILILLLPGGKRLLGLSTGGEPTVFQKLNALAASNRVFLTLLEICDPAELSHQELLFMLTAGFDQVWLQSTKVEDEISPQRREVSLAASFSGRGRIFLFSALTGLLSQITSAAPLSRRDRFRGGAKGCSSKTVWEMVRILQPEGTDQVVLPNFAPYGHIRLQEQNCNMCRACVWLCPTGALGLSAEDGRLTLTENSCVQCGICVSACSQKALDLTPALSLQKSALEARPLKTSMPSVCSRPSPLRDQTARQTNEEAEEDVDLMTWSTAQWGF
;
A
#
# COMPACT_ATOMS: atom_id res chain seq x y z
N MET A 1 13.96 22.52 12.08
CA MET A 1 13.60 21.10 11.87
C MET A 1 12.09 21.01 11.98
N ASP A 2 11.39 20.87 10.85
CA ASP A 2 9.93 21.09 10.78
C ASP A 2 9.13 20.02 11.52
N ALA A 3 8.19 20.49 12.36
CA ALA A 3 7.27 19.67 13.11
C ALA A 3 6.44 18.73 12.20
N ALA A 4 6.16 19.13 10.95
CA ALA A 4 5.44 18.32 9.96
C ALA A 4 6.14 16.99 9.63
N ALA A 5 7.48 16.98 9.55
CA ALA A 5 8.26 15.77 9.25
C ALA A 5 8.30 14.78 10.43
N LEU A 6 8.22 15.28 11.66
CA LEU A 6 8.15 14.46 12.88
C LEU A 6 6.75 13.87 13.10
N THR A 7 5.69 14.60 12.74
CA THR A 7 4.30 14.10 12.77
C THR A 7 4.11 12.98 11.76
N GLN A 8 4.65 13.11 10.55
CA GLN A 8 4.62 12.06 9.51
C GLN A 8 5.44 10.82 9.90
N LYS A 9 6.58 10.98 10.59
CA LYS A 9 7.40 9.88 11.12
C LYS A 9 6.71 9.11 12.27
N ARG A 10 5.98 9.83 13.15
CA ARG A 10 5.20 9.22 14.23
C ARG A 10 3.94 8.52 13.72
N TYR A 11 3.26 9.11 12.72
CA TYR A 11 2.08 8.55 12.06
C TYR A 11 2.42 7.23 11.36
N LEU A 12 3.46 7.23 10.51
CA LEU A 12 3.93 6.02 9.81
C LEU A 12 4.48 4.93 10.77
N SER A 13 5.07 5.27 11.91
CA SER A 13 5.60 4.24 12.83
C SER A 13 4.56 3.58 13.75
N ARG A 14 3.49 4.30 14.12
CA ARG A 14 2.39 3.76 14.93
C ARG A 14 1.32 3.10 14.07
N GLU A 15 0.94 3.73 12.96
CA GLU A 15 -0.03 3.13 12.05
C GLU A 15 0.57 1.97 11.28
N TRP A 16 1.84 1.96 10.85
CA TRP A 16 2.35 0.80 10.10
C TRP A 16 2.53 -0.45 10.98
N ARG A 17 2.91 -0.30 12.27
CA ARG A 17 2.85 -1.42 13.22
C ARG A 17 1.42 -1.88 13.51
N GLN A 18 0.42 -1.02 13.32
CA GLN A 18 -0.99 -1.33 13.45
C GLN A 18 -1.66 -1.69 12.12
N HIS A 19 -1.08 -1.41 10.95
CA HIS A 19 -1.65 -1.70 9.62
C HIS A 19 -1.05 -2.98 9.07
N SER A 20 0.25 -3.22 9.28
CA SER A 20 0.87 -4.52 9.01
C SER A 20 0.54 -5.57 10.08
N ARG A 21 -0.04 -5.14 11.22
CA ARG A 21 -0.62 -5.99 12.28
C ARG A 21 -2.06 -5.56 12.67
N ARG A 22 -2.84 -5.01 11.75
CA ARG A 22 -4.30 -5.13 11.85
C ARG A 22 -4.53 -6.54 11.31
N ASN A 23 -4.36 -7.60 12.10
CA ASN A 23 -5.43 -8.05 12.98
C ASN A 23 -6.63 -7.12 12.84
N TRP A 24 -7.38 -7.37 11.76
CA TRP A 24 -8.83 -7.45 11.85
C TRP A 24 -9.19 -7.72 13.31
N SER A 25 -9.90 -6.76 13.91
CA SER A 25 -9.89 -6.55 15.35
C SER A 25 -9.89 -7.87 16.14
N THR A 26 -9.11 -7.94 17.23
CA THR A 26 -9.07 -9.11 18.11
C THR A 26 -10.43 -9.44 18.75
N ASP A 27 -11.44 -8.61 18.49
CA ASP A 27 -12.84 -8.85 18.80
C ASP A 27 -13.49 -9.78 17.74
N PRO A 28 -13.82 -11.03 18.09
CA PRO A 28 -14.39 -12.02 17.16
C PRO A 28 -15.62 -11.51 16.39
N GLU A 29 -16.43 -10.66 17.01
CA GLU A 29 -17.66 -10.11 16.42
C GLU A 29 -17.42 -9.08 15.32
N SER A 30 -16.26 -8.40 15.32
CA SER A 30 -15.86 -7.48 14.25
C SER A 30 -15.35 -8.26 13.03
N SER A 31 -14.51 -9.28 13.27
CA SER A 31 -13.98 -10.17 12.22
C SER A 31 -15.09 -10.91 11.47
N GLU A 32 -16.16 -11.34 12.14
CA GLU A 32 -17.32 -11.97 11.49
C GLU A 32 -18.14 -10.98 10.66
N ARG A 33 -18.41 -9.78 11.19
CA ARG A 33 -19.14 -8.73 10.46
C ARG A 33 -18.43 -8.32 9.18
N ASP A 34 -17.11 -8.20 9.26
CA ASP A 34 -16.32 -7.73 8.14
C ASP A 34 -16.10 -8.83 7.08
N GLN A 35 -16.00 -10.10 7.50
CA GLN A 35 -16.06 -11.23 6.58
C GLN A 35 -17.40 -11.29 5.84
N LEU A 36 -18.51 -10.98 6.52
CA LEU A 36 -19.83 -10.92 5.91
C LEU A 36 -19.93 -9.78 4.89
N VAL A 37 -19.42 -8.58 5.20
CA VAL A 37 -19.38 -7.44 4.28
C VAL A 37 -18.56 -7.79 3.02
N LEU A 38 -17.39 -8.40 3.17
CA LEU A 38 -16.55 -8.81 2.04
C LEU A 38 -17.22 -9.91 1.18
N GLN A 39 -17.93 -10.86 1.80
CA GLN A 39 -18.71 -11.87 1.08
C GLN A 39 -19.85 -11.23 0.28
N GLN A 40 -20.56 -10.27 0.87
CA GLN A 40 -21.60 -9.51 0.18
C GLN A 40 -21.04 -8.71 -1.00
N ILE A 41 -19.89 -8.04 -0.82
CA ILE A 41 -19.23 -7.29 -1.89
C ILE A 41 -18.87 -8.23 -3.05
N ASP A 42 -18.30 -9.40 -2.79
CA ASP A 42 -17.94 -10.36 -3.84
C ASP A 42 -19.15 -10.86 -4.64
N GLU A 43 -20.24 -11.24 -3.97
CA GLU A 43 -21.48 -11.69 -4.62
C GLU A 43 -22.10 -10.59 -5.49
N ILE A 44 -22.13 -9.36 -4.96
CA ILE A 44 -22.64 -8.19 -5.66
C ILE A 44 -21.76 -7.87 -6.88
N CYS A 45 -20.44 -7.96 -6.75
CA CYS A 45 -19.50 -7.79 -7.85
C CYS A 45 -19.71 -8.84 -8.94
N ARG A 46 -19.87 -10.13 -8.58
CA ARG A 46 -20.18 -11.22 -9.53
C ARG A 46 -21.48 -10.93 -10.29
N SER A 47 -22.51 -10.48 -9.60
CA SER A 47 -23.81 -10.12 -10.20
C SER A 47 -23.70 -8.93 -11.15
N ALA A 48 -22.95 -7.88 -10.78
CA ALA A 48 -22.65 -6.75 -11.67
C ALA A 48 -21.89 -7.20 -12.93
N ALA A 49 -20.91 -8.09 -12.77
CA ALA A 49 -20.12 -8.61 -13.87
C ALA A 49 -20.97 -9.39 -14.88
N VAL A 50 -21.91 -10.24 -14.40
CA VAL A 50 -22.85 -10.99 -15.26
C VAL A 50 -23.74 -10.04 -16.06
N ARG A 51 -24.31 -9.01 -15.40
CA ARG A 51 -25.16 -8.01 -16.07
C ARG A 51 -24.43 -7.23 -17.15
N ARG A 52 -23.15 -6.90 -16.94
CA ARG A 52 -22.33 -6.29 -17.99
C ARG A 52 -22.19 -7.16 -19.23
N GLN A 53 -22.04 -8.47 -19.05
CA GLN A 53 -21.88 -9.40 -20.17
C GLN A 53 -23.17 -9.56 -20.97
N SER A 54 -24.33 -9.54 -20.32
CA SER A 54 -25.62 -9.77 -20.97
C SER A 54 -26.28 -8.50 -21.51
N GLY A 55 -26.15 -7.35 -20.83
CA GLY A 55 -26.91 -6.13 -21.12
C GLY A 55 -26.08 -4.92 -21.53
N GLY A 56 -24.76 -4.94 -21.32
CA GLY A 56 -23.87 -3.80 -21.62
C GLY A 56 -24.16 -2.53 -20.82
N GLU A 57 -24.96 -2.62 -19.75
CA GLU A 57 -25.31 -1.50 -18.88
C GLU A 57 -24.14 -1.12 -17.98
N THR A 58 -23.97 0.18 -17.77
CA THR A 58 -22.96 0.73 -16.85
C THR A 58 -23.36 0.36 -15.42
N GLN A 59 -22.47 -0.28 -14.67
CA GLN A 59 -22.76 -0.71 -13.30
C GLN A 59 -22.19 0.31 -12.31
N ILE A 60 -23.03 0.85 -11.43
CA ILE A 60 -22.60 1.79 -10.39
C ILE A 60 -22.91 1.19 -9.02
N LEU A 61 -21.91 1.18 -8.15
CA LEU A 61 -22.05 0.83 -6.75
C LEU A 61 -22.08 2.10 -5.90
N ILE A 62 -23.05 2.19 -5.00
CA ILE A 62 -23.17 3.28 -4.03
C ILE A 62 -23.12 2.66 -2.64
N LEU A 63 -22.08 3.02 -1.87
CA LEU A 63 -21.82 2.59 -0.51
C LEU A 63 -22.33 3.64 0.47
N LEU A 64 -23.21 3.21 1.38
CA LEU A 64 -23.94 4.06 2.31
C LEU A 64 -23.57 3.72 3.75
N LEU A 65 -23.57 4.74 4.61
CA LEU A 65 -23.56 4.57 6.06
C LEU A 65 -24.87 3.92 6.54
N PRO A 66 -24.89 3.28 7.74
CA PRO A 66 -26.11 2.71 8.30
C PRO A 66 -27.23 3.75 8.42
N GLY A 67 -28.43 3.40 7.96
CA GLY A 67 -29.57 4.33 7.91
C GLY A 67 -29.57 5.25 6.68
N GLY A 68 -28.56 5.16 5.81
CA GLY A 68 -28.49 5.86 4.54
C GLY A 68 -29.65 5.51 3.60
N LYS A 69 -30.19 4.29 3.66
CA LYS A 69 -31.40 3.93 2.89
C LYS A 69 -32.65 4.69 3.30
N ARG A 70 -32.77 5.08 4.58
CA ARG A 70 -33.88 5.94 5.04
C ARG A 70 -33.78 7.34 4.43
N LEU A 71 -32.56 7.87 4.28
CA LEU A 71 -32.30 9.15 3.61
C LEU A 71 -32.62 9.12 2.11
N LEU A 72 -32.60 7.93 1.48
CA LEU A 72 -33.02 7.72 0.09
C LEU A 72 -34.56 7.65 -0.09
N GLY A 73 -35.32 7.76 1.00
CA GLY A 73 -36.78 7.66 0.98
C GLY A 73 -37.28 6.24 0.73
N LEU A 74 -36.46 5.21 0.91
CA LEU A 74 -36.86 3.81 0.70
C LEU A 74 -37.92 3.31 1.70
N SER A 75 -38.33 4.11 2.68
CA SER A 75 -39.26 3.72 3.76
C SER A 75 -40.46 4.64 4.01
N THR A 76 -40.80 5.60 3.14
CA THR A 76 -41.96 6.47 3.39
C THR A 76 -42.72 6.82 2.10
N GLY A 77 -44.03 6.57 2.11
CA GLY A 77 -44.95 6.91 1.02
C GLY A 77 -45.26 8.41 0.95
N GLY A 78 -45.49 8.90 -0.27
CA GLY A 78 -45.80 10.30 -0.60
C GLY A 78 -44.62 11.00 -1.29
N GLU A 79 -44.79 11.38 -2.56
CA GLU A 79 -43.78 11.86 -3.53
C GLU A 79 -42.74 10.84 -4.03
N PRO A 80 -42.25 10.95 -5.29
CA PRO A 80 -41.24 10.04 -5.78
C PRO A 80 -39.95 10.18 -4.99
N THR A 81 -39.59 9.11 -4.31
CA THR A 81 -38.44 9.03 -3.40
C THR A 81 -37.15 9.29 -4.18
N VAL A 82 -36.08 9.71 -3.48
CA VAL A 82 -34.76 9.96 -4.12
C VAL A 82 -34.30 8.73 -4.89
N PHE A 83 -34.57 7.53 -4.36
CA PHE A 83 -34.32 6.27 -5.06
C PHE A 83 -35.10 6.11 -6.37
N GLN A 84 -36.39 6.46 -6.39
CA GLN A 84 -37.18 6.41 -7.62
C GLN A 84 -36.64 7.39 -8.68
N LYS A 85 -36.21 8.58 -8.26
CA LYS A 85 -35.54 9.54 -9.16
C LYS A 85 -34.22 9.00 -9.69
N LEU A 86 -33.42 8.37 -8.83
CA LEU A 86 -32.16 7.72 -9.21
C LEU A 86 -32.39 6.59 -10.22
N ASN A 87 -33.37 5.71 -9.99
CA ASN A 87 -33.70 4.63 -10.91
C ASN A 87 -34.27 5.13 -12.24
N ALA A 88 -35.10 6.18 -12.22
CA ALA A 88 -35.60 6.78 -13.45
C ALA A 88 -34.45 7.36 -14.30
N LEU A 89 -33.54 8.11 -13.67
CA LEU A 89 -32.35 8.65 -14.33
C LEU A 89 -31.43 7.52 -14.85
N ALA A 90 -31.29 6.45 -14.09
CA ALA A 90 -30.46 5.31 -14.44
C ALA A 90 -31.05 4.53 -15.64
N ALA A 91 -32.37 4.30 -15.64
CA ALA A 91 -33.09 3.66 -16.74
C ALA A 91 -32.95 4.43 -18.05
N SER A 92 -33.02 5.77 -18.01
CA SER A 92 -32.82 6.61 -19.20
C SER A 92 -31.39 6.56 -19.76
N ASN A 93 -30.40 6.20 -18.95
CA ASN A 93 -28.97 6.22 -19.32
C ASN A 93 -28.34 4.82 -19.43
N ARG A 94 -29.13 3.73 -19.41
CA ARG A 94 -28.63 2.34 -19.37
C ARG A 94 -27.62 2.10 -18.23
N VAL A 95 -27.94 2.65 -17.07
CA VAL A 95 -27.16 2.51 -15.84
C VAL A 95 -27.90 1.56 -14.91
N PHE A 96 -27.19 0.64 -14.28
CA PHE A 96 -27.69 -0.17 -13.18
C PHE A 96 -27.08 0.34 -11.87
N LEU A 97 -27.94 0.72 -10.92
CA LEU A 97 -27.53 1.17 -9.58
C LEU A 97 -27.61 0.03 -8.57
N THR A 98 -26.52 -0.22 -7.84
CA THR A 98 -26.50 -1.10 -6.67
C THR A 98 -26.23 -0.28 -5.42
N LEU A 99 -27.10 -0.41 -4.41
CA LEU A 99 -26.94 0.26 -3.11
C LEU A 99 -26.54 -0.77 -2.06
N LEU A 100 -25.45 -0.52 -1.34
CA LEU A 100 -24.99 -1.35 -0.24
C LEU A 100 -24.78 -0.48 1.00
N GLU A 101 -25.36 -0.89 2.12
CA GLU A 101 -25.07 -0.28 3.42
C GLU A 101 -23.91 -1.04 4.06
N ILE A 102 -22.93 -0.31 4.55
CA ILE A 102 -21.76 -0.85 5.25
C ILE A 102 -21.61 -0.11 6.58
N CYS A 103 -21.10 -0.79 7.60
CA CYS A 103 -20.98 -0.24 8.95
C CYS A 103 -20.07 0.98 8.97
N ASP A 104 -18.90 0.89 8.33
CA ASP A 104 -17.95 2.00 8.25
C ASP A 104 -17.28 2.10 6.86
N PRO A 105 -17.76 2.99 5.98
CA PRO A 105 -17.12 3.32 4.71
C PRO A 105 -15.74 3.96 4.83
N ALA A 106 -15.33 4.43 6.01
CA ALA A 106 -14.00 5.01 6.23
C ALA A 106 -12.92 3.94 6.40
N GLU A 107 -13.30 2.71 6.77
CA GLU A 107 -12.36 1.59 6.87
C GLU A 107 -12.00 0.97 5.51
N LEU A 108 -12.74 1.30 4.45
CA LEU A 108 -12.43 0.82 3.11
C LEU A 108 -11.13 1.42 2.58
N SER A 109 -10.17 0.53 2.34
CA SER A 109 -8.91 0.83 1.70
C SER A 109 -9.06 1.01 0.19
N HIS A 110 -8.10 1.69 -0.42
CA HIS A 110 -7.99 1.79 -1.87
C HIS A 110 -7.97 0.42 -2.57
N GLN A 111 -7.52 -0.64 -1.91
CA GLN A 111 -7.46 -2.00 -2.46
C GLN A 111 -8.87 -2.56 -2.71
N GLU A 112 -9.78 -2.40 -1.75
CA GLU A 112 -11.17 -2.85 -1.88
C GLU A 112 -11.92 -2.04 -2.94
N LEU A 113 -11.64 -0.75 -3.04
CA LEU A 113 -12.22 0.11 -4.06
C LEU A 113 -11.77 -0.27 -5.47
N LEU A 114 -10.48 -0.60 -5.64
CA LEU A 114 -9.96 -1.11 -6.92
C LEU A 114 -10.50 -2.50 -7.25
N PHE A 115 -10.68 -3.36 -6.23
CA PHE A 115 -11.32 -4.65 -6.41
C PHE A 115 -12.75 -4.50 -6.97
N MET A 116 -13.58 -3.63 -6.38
CA MET A 116 -14.95 -3.41 -6.86
C MET A 116 -14.99 -2.99 -8.34
N LEU A 117 -14.07 -2.12 -8.76
CA LEU A 117 -13.96 -1.71 -10.17
C LEU A 117 -13.51 -2.85 -11.09
N THR A 118 -12.51 -3.62 -10.67
CA THR A 118 -11.96 -4.70 -11.50
C THR A 118 -12.82 -5.96 -11.52
N ALA A 119 -13.67 -6.14 -10.51
CA ALA A 119 -14.55 -7.30 -10.39
C ALA A 119 -15.86 -7.12 -11.16
N GLY A 120 -16.42 -5.90 -11.25
CA GLY A 120 -17.66 -5.72 -12.02
C GLY A 120 -18.24 -4.30 -12.15
N PHE A 121 -17.81 -3.34 -11.34
CA PHE A 121 -18.38 -1.99 -11.35
C PHE A 121 -17.61 -1.00 -12.24
N ASP A 122 -18.33 -0.09 -12.90
CA ASP A 122 -17.75 1.02 -13.65
C ASP A 122 -17.42 2.22 -12.75
N GLN A 123 -18.25 2.44 -11.73
CA GLN A 123 -18.06 3.47 -10.73
C GLN A 123 -18.41 2.98 -9.32
N VAL A 124 -17.71 3.54 -8.33
CA VAL A 124 -17.97 3.36 -6.91
C VAL A 124 -18.14 4.73 -6.26
N TRP A 125 -19.26 4.93 -5.58
CA TRP A 125 -19.58 6.14 -4.85
C TRP A 125 -19.63 5.82 -3.37
N LEU A 126 -18.93 6.60 -2.55
CA LEU A 126 -18.82 6.42 -1.13
C LEU A 126 -19.44 7.61 -0.41
N GLN A 127 -20.32 7.32 0.55
CA GLN A 127 -20.81 8.33 1.45
C GLN A 127 -19.66 8.80 2.36
N SER A 128 -19.48 10.11 2.43
CA SER A 128 -18.50 10.72 3.34
C SER A 128 -18.91 10.48 4.79
N THR A 129 -17.98 10.00 5.61
CA THR A 129 -18.17 9.97 7.07
C THR A 129 -18.37 11.38 7.62
N LYS A 130 -19.09 11.49 8.73
CA LYS A 130 -19.27 12.74 9.47
C LYS A 130 -18.36 12.81 10.70
N VAL A 131 -17.65 11.73 11.02
CA VAL A 131 -16.73 11.66 12.15
C VAL A 131 -15.42 12.34 11.76
N GLU A 132 -15.06 13.40 12.49
CA GLU A 132 -13.96 14.30 12.11
C GLU A 132 -12.61 13.58 11.90
N ASP A 133 -12.29 12.64 12.80
CA ASP A 133 -11.02 11.88 12.75
C ASP A 133 -10.95 10.87 11.60
N GLU A 134 -12.10 10.45 11.05
CA GLU A 134 -12.20 9.45 9.98
C GLU A 134 -12.25 10.09 8.58
N ILE A 135 -12.67 11.36 8.48
CA ILE A 135 -12.78 12.07 7.19
C ILE A 135 -11.44 12.12 6.47
N SER A 136 -10.36 12.41 7.20
CA SER A 136 -9.03 12.55 6.59
C SER A 136 -8.47 11.21 6.07
N PRO A 137 -8.49 10.10 6.84
CA PRO A 137 -8.18 8.77 6.34
C PRO A 137 -9.01 8.37 5.12
N GLN A 138 -10.34 8.51 5.18
CA GLN A 138 -11.22 8.14 4.08
C GLN A 138 -10.88 8.89 2.79
N ARG A 139 -10.63 10.21 2.90
CA ARG A 139 -10.23 11.04 1.75
C ARG A 139 -8.90 10.61 1.15
N ARG A 140 -7.93 10.19 1.97
CA ARG A 140 -6.64 9.69 1.49
C ARG A 140 -6.80 8.40 0.70
N GLU A 141 -7.56 7.44 1.23
CA GLU A 141 -7.81 6.15 0.55
C GLU A 141 -8.55 6.35 -0.76
N VAL A 142 -9.61 7.18 -0.77
CA VAL A 142 -10.34 7.51 -2.00
C VAL A 142 -9.46 8.25 -3.00
N SER A 143 -8.66 9.21 -2.56
CA SER A 143 -7.74 9.96 -3.44
C SER A 143 -6.68 9.05 -4.07
N LEU A 144 -6.17 8.09 -3.30
CA LEU A 144 -5.20 7.11 -3.79
C LEU A 144 -5.84 6.16 -4.81
N ALA A 145 -7.01 5.60 -4.48
CA ALA A 145 -7.77 4.73 -5.38
C ALA A 145 -8.18 5.47 -6.68
N ALA A 146 -8.55 6.74 -6.59
CA ALA A 146 -8.89 7.56 -7.74
C ALA A 146 -7.70 7.72 -8.69
N SER A 147 -6.50 7.95 -8.16
CA SER A 147 -5.24 8.04 -8.93
C SER A 147 -4.97 6.74 -9.70
N PHE A 148 -5.23 5.60 -9.07
CA PHE A 148 -5.11 4.28 -9.65
C PHE A 148 -6.18 3.93 -10.70
N SER A 149 -7.39 4.46 -10.53
CA SER A 149 -8.51 4.19 -11.41
C SER A 149 -8.46 4.96 -12.74
N GLY A 150 -7.51 5.87 -12.99
CA GLY A 150 -7.24 6.48 -14.30
C GLY A 150 -8.36 7.30 -14.98
N ARG A 151 -9.61 7.34 -14.47
CA ARG A 151 -10.77 7.96 -15.16
C ARG A 151 -11.89 8.48 -14.25
N GLY A 152 -11.60 8.96 -13.03
CA GLY A 152 -12.64 9.49 -12.14
C GLY A 152 -13.78 8.47 -11.96
N ARG A 153 -13.46 7.34 -11.33
CA ARG A 153 -14.42 6.23 -11.14
C ARG A 153 -14.81 6.03 -9.69
N ILE A 154 -14.10 6.68 -8.78
CA ILE A 154 -14.28 6.55 -7.35
C ILE A 154 -14.55 7.95 -6.83
N PHE A 155 -15.65 8.10 -6.11
CA PHE A 155 -16.15 9.40 -5.70
C PHE A 155 -16.62 9.39 -4.26
N LEU A 156 -16.45 10.54 -3.60
CA LEU A 156 -17.10 10.83 -2.32
C LEU A 156 -18.32 11.71 -2.56
N PHE A 157 -19.37 11.48 -1.77
CA PHE A 157 -20.51 12.40 -1.69
C PHE A 157 -20.92 12.63 -0.24
N SER A 158 -21.35 13.84 0.07
CA SER A 158 -21.85 14.23 1.40
C SER A 158 -23.37 14.38 1.44
N ALA A 159 -24.00 14.60 0.26
CA ALA A 159 -25.43 14.77 0.11
C ALA A 159 -25.95 14.08 -1.16
N LEU A 160 -27.14 13.49 -1.06
CA LEU A 160 -27.77 12.70 -2.13
C LEU A 160 -28.23 13.54 -3.32
N THR A 161 -28.56 14.81 -3.12
CA THR A 161 -28.90 15.75 -4.20
C THR A 161 -27.71 15.99 -5.13
N GLY A 162 -26.49 16.01 -4.60
CA GLY A 162 -25.26 16.11 -5.39
C GLY A 162 -25.01 14.87 -6.25
N LEU A 163 -25.30 13.68 -5.71
CA LEU A 163 -25.15 12.40 -6.41
C LEU A 163 -25.95 12.35 -7.73
N LEU A 164 -27.21 12.77 -7.69
CA LEU A 164 -28.12 12.77 -8.85
C LEU A 164 -27.59 13.61 -10.02
N SER A 165 -26.90 14.71 -9.74
CA SER A 165 -26.34 15.60 -10.77
C SER A 165 -25.05 15.08 -11.40
N GLN A 166 -24.40 14.09 -10.80
CA GLN A 166 -23.04 13.65 -11.16
C GLN A 166 -22.98 12.23 -11.76
N ILE A 167 -24.09 11.48 -11.76
CA ILE A 167 -24.12 10.06 -12.19
C ILE A 167 -23.94 9.82 -13.70
N THR A 168 -23.80 10.85 -14.54
CA THR A 168 -23.98 10.73 -16.00
C THR A 168 -22.74 10.96 -16.87
N SER A 169 -21.52 10.62 -16.41
CA SER A 169 -20.32 10.80 -17.25
C SER A 169 -19.24 9.71 -17.17
N ALA A 170 -19.54 8.49 -16.69
CA ALA A 170 -18.54 7.40 -16.72
C ALA A 170 -18.31 6.89 -18.14
N ALA A 171 -17.06 6.88 -18.59
CA ALA A 171 -16.68 6.03 -19.72
C ALA A 171 -16.72 4.56 -19.24
N PRO A 172 -17.46 3.66 -19.92
CA PRO A 172 -17.50 2.26 -19.53
C PRO A 172 -16.10 1.66 -19.59
N LEU A 173 -15.80 0.78 -18.64
CA LEU A 173 -14.56 -0.01 -18.66
C LEU A 173 -14.46 -0.79 -19.98
N SER A 174 -13.28 -0.77 -20.62
CA SER A 174 -13.02 -1.57 -21.81
C SER A 174 -13.26 -3.05 -21.49
N ARG A 175 -13.97 -3.76 -22.38
CA ARG A 175 -14.60 -5.07 -22.18
C ARG A 175 -13.66 -6.23 -21.81
N ARG A 176 -12.35 -6.01 -21.69
CA ARG A 176 -11.38 -7.09 -21.82
C ARG A 176 -11.12 -7.89 -20.56
N ASP A 177 -11.06 -7.29 -19.36
CA ASP A 177 -10.49 -8.03 -18.24
C ASP A 177 -11.33 -7.94 -16.97
N ARG A 178 -11.94 -9.07 -16.58
CA ARG A 178 -12.34 -9.29 -15.19
C ARG A 178 -11.11 -9.69 -14.41
N PHE A 179 -10.83 -9.02 -13.30
CA PHE A 179 -9.87 -9.54 -12.34
C PHE A 179 -10.46 -10.80 -11.68
N ARG A 180 -9.71 -11.91 -11.74
CA ARG A 180 -10.13 -13.21 -11.16
C ARG A 180 -9.58 -13.49 -9.76
N GLY A 181 -8.83 -12.56 -9.18
CA GLY A 181 -8.36 -12.69 -7.79
C GLY A 181 -9.46 -12.32 -6.81
N GLY A 182 -9.54 -13.03 -5.67
CA GLY A 182 -10.50 -12.72 -4.61
C GLY A 182 -10.07 -11.54 -3.74
N ALA A 183 -11.02 -10.96 -2.99
CA ALA A 183 -10.80 -9.79 -2.11
C ALA A 183 -9.90 -10.06 -0.88
N LYS A 184 -9.57 -11.31 -0.54
CA LYS A 184 -8.82 -11.65 0.67
C LYS A 184 -7.30 -11.53 0.47
N GLY A 185 -6.67 -10.58 1.15
CA GLY A 185 -5.21 -10.49 1.29
C GLY A 185 -4.48 -9.77 0.14
N CYS A 186 -4.94 -8.57 -0.22
CA CYS A 186 -4.39 -7.82 -1.36
C CYS A 186 -2.97 -7.30 -1.07
N SER A 187 -1.97 -8.06 -1.54
CA SER A 187 -0.57 -7.65 -1.57
C SER A 187 -0.36 -6.45 -2.50
N SER A 188 0.79 -5.76 -2.39
CA SER A 188 1.17 -4.72 -3.38
C SER A 188 1.11 -5.22 -4.82
N LYS A 189 1.42 -6.51 -5.04
CA LYS A 189 1.30 -7.16 -6.35
C LYS A 189 -0.15 -7.25 -6.83
N THR A 190 -1.09 -7.53 -5.94
CA THR A 190 -2.53 -7.55 -6.25
C THR A 190 -3.01 -6.17 -6.70
N VAL A 191 -2.61 -5.13 -5.97
CA VAL A 191 -2.89 -3.73 -6.37
C VAL A 191 -2.29 -3.44 -7.74
N TRP A 192 -1.03 -3.82 -7.97
CA TRP A 192 -0.37 -3.64 -9.26
C TRP A 192 -1.14 -4.29 -10.42
N GLU A 193 -1.62 -5.52 -10.25
CA GLU A 193 -2.43 -6.22 -11.26
C GLU A 193 -3.76 -5.51 -11.52
N MET A 194 -4.46 -5.08 -10.48
CA MET A 194 -5.70 -4.31 -10.60
C MET A 194 -5.48 -2.99 -11.33
N VAL A 195 -4.46 -2.21 -10.95
CA VAL A 195 -4.15 -0.93 -11.60
C VAL A 195 -3.82 -1.14 -13.08
N ARG A 196 -3.03 -2.17 -13.40
CA ARG A 196 -2.69 -2.49 -14.79
C ARG A 196 -3.92 -2.81 -15.64
N ILE A 197 -4.94 -3.47 -15.09
CA ILE A 197 -6.23 -3.72 -15.77
C ILE A 197 -7.03 -2.41 -15.94
N LEU A 198 -7.01 -1.55 -14.93
CA LEU A 198 -7.82 -0.33 -14.90
C LEU A 198 -7.26 0.76 -15.80
N GLN A 199 -5.94 0.84 -15.97
CA GLN A 199 -5.29 1.89 -16.75
C GLN A 199 -5.41 1.66 -18.26
N PRO A 200 -5.41 2.73 -19.08
CA PRO A 200 -5.41 2.59 -20.54
C PRO A 200 -4.23 1.75 -21.06
N GLU A 201 -4.44 1.01 -22.14
CA GLU A 201 -3.37 0.30 -22.85
C GLU A 201 -2.23 1.29 -23.20
N GLY A 202 -0.97 0.90 -22.96
CA GLY A 202 0.20 1.75 -23.17
C GLY A 202 0.57 2.66 -21.99
N THR A 203 -0.15 2.61 -20.87
CA THR A 203 0.26 3.31 -19.65
C THR A 203 1.39 2.55 -18.96
N ASP A 204 2.59 3.14 -18.94
CA ASP A 204 3.76 2.53 -18.27
C ASP A 204 3.85 2.88 -16.78
N GLN A 205 3.31 4.02 -16.36
CA GLN A 205 3.44 4.51 -15.00
C GLN A 205 2.23 5.36 -14.57
N VAL A 206 1.86 5.27 -13.30
CA VAL A 206 0.85 6.11 -12.66
C VAL A 206 1.53 7.04 -11.66
N VAL A 207 1.36 8.35 -11.81
CA VAL A 207 1.83 9.34 -10.84
C VAL A 207 0.90 9.33 -9.62
N LEU A 208 1.48 9.37 -8.42
CA LEU A 208 0.73 9.24 -7.17
C LEU A 208 0.92 10.46 -6.25
N PRO A 209 -0.02 10.70 -5.32
CA PRO A 209 0.13 11.73 -4.32
C PRO A 209 1.29 11.42 -3.36
N ASN A 210 1.84 12.47 -2.72
CA ASN A 210 3.03 12.36 -1.85
C ASN A 210 2.89 11.43 -0.64
N PHE A 211 1.65 11.12 -0.22
CA PHE A 211 1.38 10.21 0.89
C PHE A 211 1.21 8.75 0.44
N ALA A 212 1.30 8.46 -0.85
CA ALA A 212 1.10 7.11 -1.37
C ALA A 212 2.20 6.16 -0.88
N PRO A 213 1.85 4.95 -0.44
CA PRO A 213 2.83 3.94 -0.01
C PRO A 213 3.47 3.22 -1.20
N TYR A 214 3.37 3.76 -2.42
CA TYR A 214 3.90 3.17 -3.65
C TYR A 214 4.81 4.20 -4.33
N GLY A 215 5.97 3.76 -4.78
CA GLY A 215 6.91 4.67 -5.42
C GLY A 215 8.19 4.00 -5.87
N HIS A 216 8.96 4.81 -6.59
CA HIS A 216 10.29 4.48 -7.06
C HIS A 216 11.33 5.06 -6.12
N ILE A 217 12.51 4.47 -6.17
CA ILE A 217 13.71 5.04 -5.58
C ILE A 217 14.63 5.42 -6.74
N ARG A 218 14.98 6.70 -6.81
CA ARG A 218 15.96 7.21 -7.76
C ARG A 218 17.34 7.23 -7.09
N LEU A 219 18.32 6.63 -7.75
CA LEU A 219 19.71 6.63 -7.31
C LEU A 219 20.52 7.61 -8.16
N GLN A 220 21.25 8.52 -7.51
CA GLN A 220 22.29 9.33 -8.12
C GLN A 220 23.61 8.55 -8.04
N GLU A 221 23.89 7.76 -9.08
CA GLU A 221 24.98 6.79 -9.08
C GLU A 221 26.34 7.40 -8.70
N GLN A 222 26.64 8.60 -9.18
CA GLN A 222 27.88 9.33 -8.92
C GLN A 222 28.11 9.64 -7.44
N ASN A 223 27.04 9.82 -6.66
CA ASN A 223 27.13 10.12 -5.22
C ASN A 223 27.16 8.85 -4.37
N CYS A 224 26.73 7.71 -4.92
CA CYS A 224 26.62 6.46 -4.18
C CYS A 224 27.99 5.80 -3.98
N ASN A 225 28.44 5.72 -2.73
CA ASN A 225 29.69 5.03 -2.38
C ASN A 225 29.52 3.52 -2.08
N MET A 226 28.36 2.93 -2.36
CA MET A 226 28.07 1.51 -2.10
C MET A 226 28.26 1.06 -0.63
N CYS A 227 27.99 1.93 0.36
CA CYS A 227 28.07 1.57 1.79
C CYS A 227 27.00 0.57 2.28
N ARG A 228 25.97 0.29 1.46
CA ARG A 228 24.90 -0.69 1.70
C ARG A 228 23.98 -0.41 2.90
N ALA A 229 24.11 0.73 3.58
CA ALA A 229 23.23 1.11 4.70
C ALA A 229 21.73 1.06 4.33
N CYS A 230 21.39 1.49 3.11
CA CYS A 230 20.02 1.48 2.60
C CYS A 230 19.41 0.08 2.42
N VAL A 231 20.24 -0.95 2.17
CA VAL A 231 19.81 -2.34 2.05
C VAL A 231 19.49 -2.88 3.44
N TRP A 232 20.41 -2.72 4.40
CA TRP A 232 20.26 -3.21 5.77
C TRP A 232 19.09 -2.60 6.53
N LEU A 233 18.74 -1.35 6.23
CA LEU A 233 17.67 -0.63 6.92
C LEU A 233 16.32 -0.70 6.18
N CYS A 234 16.23 -1.40 5.05
CA CYS A 234 14.99 -1.52 4.30
C CYS A 234 14.04 -2.51 5.00
N PRO A 235 12.92 -2.07 5.59
CA PRO A 235 12.05 -2.96 6.38
C PRO A 235 11.32 -4.01 5.52
N THR A 236 11.16 -3.74 4.23
CA THR A 236 10.45 -4.63 3.29
C THR A 236 11.38 -5.41 2.39
N GLY A 237 12.70 -5.20 2.49
CA GLY A 237 13.68 -5.81 1.57
C GLY A 237 13.55 -5.33 0.12
N ALA A 238 12.92 -4.18 -0.13
CA ALA A 238 12.81 -3.61 -1.48
C ALA A 238 14.18 -3.27 -2.09
N LEU A 239 15.13 -2.81 -1.27
CA LEU A 239 16.53 -2.63 -1.67
C LEU A 239 17.31 -3.87 -1.27
N GLY A 240 18.03 -4.46 -2.23
CA GLY A 240 18.76 -5.71 -2.05
C GLY A 240 20.18 -5.65 -2.61
N LEU A 241 20.88 -6.77 -2.46
CA LEU A 241 22.14 -7.03 -3.16
C LEU A 241 21.97 -8.29 -4.00
N SER A 242 22.38 -8.22 -5.25
CA SER A 242 22.49 -9.39 -6.11
C SER A 242 23.53 -10.35 -5.54
N ALA A 243 23.15 -11.62 -5.39
CA ALA A 243 24.02 -12.67 -4.87
C ALA A 243 25.18 -12.99 -5.83
N GLU A 244 24.99 -12.79 -7.13
CA GLU A 244 25.95 -13.16 -8.16
C GLU A 244 27.12 -12.17 -8.26
N ASP A 245 26.83 -10.87 -8.16
CA ASP A 245 27.77 -9.80 -8.51
C ASP A 245 27.76 -8.61 -7.53
N GLY A 246 27.01 -8.71 -6.43
CA GLY A 246 26.99 -7.68 -5.39
C GLY A 246 26.38 -6.34 -5.82
N ARG A 247 25.68 -6.30 -6.96
CA ARG A 247 24.98 -5.10 -7.43
C ARG A 247 23.87 -4.69 -6.46
N LEU A 248 23.71 -3.39 -6.25
CA LEU A 248 22.56 -2.83 -5.53
C LEU A 248 21.32 -3.04 -6.41
N THR A 249 20.28 -3.68 -5.89
CA THR A 249 19.04 -3.94 -6.61
C THR A 249 17.83 -3.27 -5.94
N LEU A 250 16.77 -3.07 -6.71
CA LEU A 250 15.48 -2.56 -6.25
C LEU A 250 14.35 -3.43 -6.80
N THR A 251 13.48 -3.90 -5.93
CA THR A 251 12.15 -4.43 -6.31
C THR A 251 11.11 -3.36 -5.98
N GLU A 252 10.65 -2.63 -6.99
CA GLU A 252 9.83 -1.43 -6.80
C GLU A 252 8.50 -1.72 -6.09
N ASN A 253 7.85 -2.82 -6.47
CA ASN A 253 6.57 -3.24 -5.89
C ASN A 253 6.66 -3.61 -4.39
N SER A 254 7.87 -3.85 -3.88
CA SER A 254 8.11 -4.10 -2.45
C SER A 254 8.40 -2.80 -1.67
N CYS A 255 8.61 -1.67 -2.33
CA CYS A 255 8.89 -0.39 -1.68
C CYS A 255 7.61 0.22 -1.09
N VAL A 256 7.63 0.55 0.21
CA VAL A 256 6.52 1.19 0.92
C VAL A 256 6.72 2.70 1.15
N GLN A 257 7.67 3.32 0.43
CA GLN A 257 7.96 4.76 0.51
C GLN A 257 8.24 5.29 1.94
N CYS A 258 8.79 4.45 2.83
CA CYS A 258 9.03 4.83 4.23
C CYS A 258 10.14 5.89 4.45
N GLY A 259 10.98 6.15 3.45
CA GLY A 259 12.04 7.17 3.52
C GLY A 259 13.23 6.84 4.41
N ILE A 260 13.31 5.63 5.00
CA ILE A 260 14.43 5.22 5.84
C ILE A 260 15.73 5.17 5.03
N CYS A 261 15.69 4.64 3.80
CA CYS A 261 16.87 4.57 2.93
C CYS A 261 17.43 5.95 2.57
N VAL A 262 16.55 6.93 2.32
CA VAL A 262 16.93 8.32 2.05
C VAL A 262 17.56 8.94 3.28
N SER A 263 16.92 8.77 4.45
CA SER A 263 17.43 9.31 5.72
C SER A 263 18.78 8.73 6.12
N ALA A 264 19.02 7.46 5.82
CA ALA A 264 20.26 6.76 6.15
C ALA A 264 21.41 7.04 5.17
N CYS A 265 21.13 7.62 4.00
CA CYS A 265 22.15 7.85 2.98
C CYS A 265 22.98 9.09 3.34
N SER A 266 24.19 8.88 3.89
CA SER A 266 25.12 9.98 4.21
C SER A 266 25.54 10.80 2.99
N GLN A 267 25.50 10.20 1.80
CA GLN A 267 25.83 10.85 0.53
C GLN A 267 24.64 11.55 -0.14
N LYS A 268 23.43 11.45 0.44
CA LYS A 268 22.19 11.99 -0.16
C LYS A 268 21.99 11.56 -1.62
N ALA A 269 22.33 10.31 -1.92
CA ALA A 269 22.30 9.76 -3.28
C ALA A 269 20.93 9.17 -3.65
N LEU A 270 19.94 9.19 -2.76
CA LEU A 270 18.65 8.52 -2.93
C LEU A 270 17.52 9.52 -2.81
N ASP A 271 16.59 9.48 -3.76
CA ASP A 271 15.35 10.26 -3.76
C ASP A 271 14.14 9.33 -3.90
N LEU A 272 13.02 9.73 -3.29
CA LEU A 272 11.74 9.03 -3.42
C LEU A 272 10.86 9.72 -4.46
N THR A 273 10.16 8.93 -5.27
CA THR A 273 9.18 9.44 -6.24
C THR A 273 7.89 8.64 -6.13
N PRO A 274 6.80 9.22 -5.60
CA PRO A 274 5.50 8.57 -5.50
C PRO A 274 4.93 8.28 -6.89
N ALA A 275 4.94 7.01 -7.28
CA ALA A 275 4.38 6.53 -8.52
C ALA A 275 4.32 4.99 -8.52
N LEU A 276 3.57 4.42 -9.45
CA LEU A 276 3.50 2.98 -9.65
C LEU A 276 3.86 2.66 -11.10
N SER A 277 4.96 1.93 -11.32
CA SER A 277 5.32 1.41 -12.64
C SER A 277 4.44 0.19 -12.93
N LEU A 278 3.87 0.13 -14.12
CA LEU A 278 3.02 -0.97 -14.62
C LEU A 278 3.81 -1.95 -15.50
N GLN A 279 5.12 -1.76 -15.60
CA GLN A 279 6.02 -2.69 -16.26
C GLN A 279 6.30 -3.90 -15.37
N LYS A 280 6.39 -5.09 -15.97
CA LYS A 280 6.65 -6.33 -15.22
C LYS A 280 7.97 -6.28 -14.44
N SER A 281 8.95 -5.52 -14.94
CA SER A 281 10.24 -5.28 -14.29
C SER A 281 10.11 -4.65 -12.88
N ALA A 282 8.99 -3.99 -12.57
CA ALA A 282 8.72 -3.45 -11.24
C ALA A 282 8.50 -4.55 -10.17
N LEU A 283 8.15 -5.77 -10.60
CA LEU A 283 7.96 -6.95 -9.74
C LEU A 283 9.26 -7.71 -9.48
N GLU A 284 10.34 -7.37 -10.19
CA GLU A 284 11.62 -8.08 -10.18
C GLU A 284 12.72 -7.20 -9.60
N ALA A 285 13.80 -7.82 -9.12
CA ALA A 285 14.94 -7.11 -8.57
C ALA A 285 15.77 -6.50 -9.71
N ARG A 286 15.56 -5.21 -10.00
CA ARG A 286 16.33 -4.49 -11.05
C ARG A 286 17.63 -3.90 -10.48
N PRO A 287 18.75 -3.96 -11.22
CA PRO A 287 19.99 -3.33 -10.77
C PRO A 287 19.85 -1.79 -10.76
N LEU A 288 20.36 -1.16 -9.71
CA LEU A 288 20.52 0.29 -9.57
C LEU A 288 21.96 0.74 -9.77
N LYS A 289 22.93 -0.02 -9.25
CA LYS A 289 24.36 0.28 -9.38
C LYS A 289 25.20 -0.97 -9.21
N THR A 290 26.28 -1.04 -9.99
CA THR A 290 27.27 -2.11 -9.89
C THR A 290 28.45 -1.71 -9.04
N SER A 291 28.83 -2.57 -8.08
CA SER A 291 30.15 -2.46 -7.46
C SER A 291 31.19 -2.99 -8.44
N MET A 292 32.28 -2.25 -8.63
CA MET A 292 33.46 -2.86 -9.26
C MET A 292 33.86 -4.09 -8.44
N PRO A 293 34.14 -5.23 -9.08
CA PRO A 293 34.65 -6.39 -8.36
C PRO A 293 35.99 -5.98 -7.74
N SER A 294 36.01 -5.81 -6.42
CA SER A 294 37.26 -5.66 -5.70
C SER A 294 37.96 -7.01 -5.79
N VAL A 295 38.91 -7.12 -6.71
CA VAL A 295 39.84 -8.25 -6.74
C VAL A 295 40.46 -8.29 -5.36
N CYS A 296 40.21 -9.38 -4.61
CA CYS A 296 40.93 -9.67 -3.37
C CYS A 296 42.41 -9.77 -3.72
N SER A 297 43.12 -8.65 -3.59
CA SER A 297 44.56 -8.68 -3.45
C SER A 297 44.81 -9.44 -2.15
N ARG A 298 45.38 -10.65 -2.25
CA ARG A 298 45.64 -11.54 -1.11
C ARG A 298 46.14 -10.72 0.09
N PRO A 299 45.67 -11.00 1.32
CA PRO A 299 46.25 -10.35 2.50
C PRO A 299 47.76 -10.57 2.46
N SER A 300 48.52 -9.48 2.54
CA SER A 300 49.96 -9.56 2.73
C SER A 300 50.23 -10.41 3.97
N PRO A 301 51.18 -11.36 3.94
CA PRO A 301 51.45 -12.19 5.10
C PRO A 301 51.78 -11.27 6.28
N LEU A 302 51.08 -11.46 7.40
CA LEU A 302 51.35 -10.80 8.66
C LEU A 302 52.85 -10.95 8.94
N ARG A 303 53.57 -9.83 8.99
CA ARG A 303 54.95 -9.82 9.48
C ARG A 303 54.91 -10.28 10.93
N ASP A 304 55.43 -11.47 11.16
CA ASP A 304 55.67 -12.04 12.47
C ASP A 304 56.53 -11.06 13.28
N GLN A 305 55.96 -10.48 14.34
CA GLN A 305 56.66 -9.57 15.26
C GLN A 305 57.20 -10.33 16.48
N THR A 306 57.47 -11.64 16.37
CA THR A 306 58.18 -12.38 17.43
C THR A 306 59.69 -12.24 17.27
N ALA A 307 60.21 -11.02 17.41
CA ALA A 307 61.62 -10.79 17.62
C ALA A 307 61.84 -9.69 18.66
N ARG A 308 62.51 -10.10 19.75
CA ARG A 308 63.11 -9.31 20.85
C ARG A 308 62.20 -9.02 22.04
N GLN A 309 62.40 -9.82 23.09
CA GLN A 309 62.91 -9.32 24.36
C GLN A 309 63.50 -10.52 25.15
N THR A 310 64.81 -10.72 25.02
CA THR A 310 65.59 -11.39 26.07
C THR A 310 65.76 -10.37 27.19
N ASN A 311 65.15 -10.59 28.34
CA ASN A 311 65.54 -9.93 29.57
C ASN A 311 65.91 -11.01 30.59
N GLU A 312 67.07 -10.77 31.18
CA GLU A 312 67.77 -11.56 32.18
C GLU A 312 66.92 -11.83 33.43
N GLU A 313 67.17 -12.99 34.00
CA GLU A 313 66.68 -13.46 35.28
C GLU A 313 67.07 -12.52 36.42
N ALA A 314 66.12 -12.20 37.29
CA ALA A 314 66.38 -11.86 38.69
C ALA A 314 65.19 -12.33 39.54
N GLU A 315 65.54 -13.22 40.47
CA GLU A 315 64.79 -13.88 41.54
C GLU A 315 63.76 -13.00 42.27
N GLU A 316 62.60 -13.56 42.63
CA GLU A 316 62.29 -13.94 44.03
C GLU A 316 60.82 -14.42 44.21
N ASP A 317 60.71 -15.57 44.86
CA ASP A 317 59.66 -16.04 45.76
C ASP A 317 58.18 -16.10 45.34
N VAL A 318 57.80 -17.33 44.99
CA VAL A 318 56.43 -17.86 45.11
C VAL A 318 56.25 -18.34 46.54
N ASP A 319 55.29 -17.77 47.29
CA ASP A 319 54.64 -18.55 48.33
C ASP A 319 53.18 -18.18 48.65
N LEU A 320 52.39 -19.25 48.76
CA LEU A 320 51.12 -19.45 49.49
C LEU A 320 49.79 -18.85 48.98
N MET A 321 49.03 -19.75 48.34
CA MET A 321 47.72 -20.26 48.78
C MET A 321 46.71 -19.29 49.42
N THR A 322 45.53 -19.16 48.81
CA THR A 322 44.30 -19.86 49.28
C THR A 322 43.11 -19.55 48.36
N TRP A 323 42.36 -20.61 48.05
CA TRP A 323 41.12 -20.55 47.29
C TRP A 323 39.99 -20.03 48.18
N SER A 324 39.25 -19.02 47.71
CA SER A 324 37.93 -18.68 48.24
C SER A 324 36.88 -18.89 47.15
N THR A 325 36.05 -19.89 47.37
CA THR A 325 34.81 -20.14 46.65
C THR A 325 33.70 -19.21 47.15
N ALA A 326 32.84 -18.82 46.21
CA ALA A 326 31.38 -18.69 46.34
C ALA A 326 30.75 -17.30 46.09
N GLN A 327 29.56 -17.43 45.48
CA GLN A 327 28.39 -16.55 45.49
C GLN A 327 28.34 -15.34 44.53
N TRP A 328 27.74 -15.61 43.37
CA TRP A 328 26.73 -14.70 42.81
C TRP A 328 25.41 -15.46 42.69
N GLY A 329 24.45 -15.06 43.54
CA GLY A 329 23.08 -15.56 43.54
C GLY A 329 22.22 -14.88 42.47
N PHE A 330 21.22 -15.63 42.00
CA PHE A 330 19.96 -15.15 41.45
C PHE A 330 18.87 -15.44 42.48
#